data_AF-A0A450TMS6-F1
#
_entry.id   AF-A0A450TMS6-F1
#
_cell.length_a   1.000
_cell.length_b   1.000
_cell.length_c   1.000
_cell.angle_alpha   90.00
_cell.angle_beta   90.00
_cell.angle_gamma   90.00
#
_symmetry.space_group_name_H-M   'P 1'
#
loop_
_entity.id
_entity.type
_entity.pdbx_description
1 polymer ?
#
loop_
_entity_poly.entity_id
_entity_poly.type
_entity_poly.pdbx_seq_one_letter_code
_entity_poly.pdbx_strand_id
1 'polypeptide(L)'
;MCRMIGSVHTLAQHFLTLNIAPSVYKPKRCPQCKHGVLWAHGVYYRQGDRSLISENRCVLIPVPRFFCPHCNTTCSRLPACLSPRRWYPWSAQGLAQLLVLAGTPLTRI
;
A
#
# COMPACT_ATOMS: atom_id res chain seq x y z
N MET A 1 6.08 -10.81 7.68
CA MET A 1 6.73 -9.47 7.57
C MET A 1 5.71 -8.49 6.99
N CYS A 2 5.52 -7.34 7.63
CA CYS A 2 4.50 -6.37 7.22
C CYS A 2 4.87 -5.74 5.87
N ARG A 3 4.14 -6.15 4.82
CA ARG A 3 4.12 -5.51 3.49
C ARG A 3 3.47 -4.13 3.50
N MET A 4 2.98 -3.70 4.66
CA MET A 4 2.39 -2.38 4.89
C MET A 4 3.22 -1.56 5.88
N ILE A 5 3.17 -0.24 5.71
CA ILE A 5 3.70 0.77 6.61
C ILE A 5 2.50 1.35 7.35
N GLY A 6 2.38 0.99 8.63
CA GLY A 6 1.27 1.42 9.46
C GLY A 6 1.28 2.92 9.74
N SER A 7 2.42 3.60 9.67
CA SER A 7 2.56 5.01 10.06
C SER A 7 2.08 6.03 9.02
N VAL A 8 1.73 5.60 7.80
CA VAL A 8 1.31 6.48 6.71
C VAL A 8 -0.17 6.26 6.42
N HIS A 9 -1.02 7.16 6.92
CA HIS A 9 -2.48 7.00 6.95
C HIS A 9 -3.21 7.83 5.89
N THR A 10 -2.56 8.85 5.31
CA THR A 10 -3.16 9.68 4.26
C THR A 10 -2.28 9.73 3.01
N LEU A 11 -2.87 10.11 1.87
CA LEU A 11 -2.15 10.29 0.62
C LEU A 11 -1.17 11.47 0.69
N ALA A 12 -1.59 12.60 1.29
CA ALA A 12 -0.71 13.74 1.51
C ALA A 12 0.53 13.36 2.32
N GLN A 13 0.35 12.58 3.40
CA GLN A 13 1.46 12.06 4.19
C GLN A 13 2.36 11.12 3.37
N HIS A 14 1.77 10.29 2.50
CA HIS A 14 2.52 9.43 1.60
C HIS A 14 3.45 10.24 0.67
N PHE A 15 2.91 11.24 -0.03
CA PHE A 15 3.71 12.12 -0.90
C PHE A 15 4.77 12.90 -0.14
N LEU A 16 4.43 13.48 1.01
CA LEU A 16 5.38 14.19 1.86
C LEU A 16 6.52 13.26 2.34
N THR A 17 6.18 12.03 2.73
CA THR A 17 7.19 11.03 3.15
C THR A 17 8.10 10.64 1.99
N LEU A 18 7.58 10.51 0.76
CA LEU A 18 8.41 10.21 -0.41
C LEU A 18 9.41 11.32 -0.71
N ASN A 19 9.01 12.59 -0.53
CA ASN A 19 9.87 13.74 -0.79
C ASN A 19 10.92 13.94 0.31
N ILE A 20 10.56 13.73 1.58
CA ILE A 20 11.44 14.03 2.72
C ILE A 20 12.28 12.82 3.14
N ALA A 21 11.68 11.62 3.19
CA ALA A 21 12.29 10.44 3.77
C ALA A 21 11.83 9.13 3.09
N PRO A 22 12.19 8.90 1.80
CA PRO A 22 11.79 7.69 1.08
C PRO A 22 12.36 6.40 1.69
N SER A 23 13.42 6.51 2.50
CA SER A 23 14.01 5.41 3.28
C SER A 23 13.03 4.78 4.27
N VAL A 24 11.98 5.47 4.70
CA VAL A 24 10.88 4.92 5.53
C VAL A 24 10.22 3.71 4.85
N TYR A 25 10.16 3.71 3.51
CA TYR A 25 9.61 2.59 2.73
C TYR A 25 10.56 1.40 2.65
N LYS A 26 11.86 1.60 2.88
CA LYS A 26 12.88 0.57 2.76
C LYS A 26 12.73 -0.45 3.90
N PRO A 27 12.50 -1.74 3.60
CA PRO A 27 12.52 -2.75 4.63
C PRO A 27 13.94 -2.94 5.19
N LYS A 28 14.07 -3.21 6.49
CA LYS A 28 15.38 -3.49 7.12
C LYS A 28 16.03 -4.78 6.60
N ARG A 29 15.21 -5.72 6.13
CA ARG A 29 15.61 -7.05 5.64
C ARG A 29 14.71 -7.46 4.49
N CYS A 30 15.24 -8.22 3.54
CA CYS A 30 14.46 -8.80 2.45
C CYS A 30 13.32 -9.66 3.02
N PRO A 31 12.07 -9.50 2.56
CA PRO A 31 10.97 -10.30 3.05
C PRO A 31 11.11 -11.79 2.71
N GLN A 32 11.83 -12.12 1.64
CA GLN A 32 12.09 -13.49 1.20
C GLN A 32 13.28 -14.11 1.95
N CYS A 33 14.50 -13.63 1.69
CA CYS A 33 15.73 -14.27 2.20
C CYS A 33 16.31 -13.65 3.49
N LYS A 34 15.63 -12.66 4.08
CA LYS A 34 16.02 -11.96 5.33
C LYS A 34 17.36 -11.20 5.32
N HIS A 35 18.09 -11.17 4.21
CA HIS A 35 19.30 -10.37 4.07
C HIS A 35 19.03 -8.86 4.16
N GLY A 36 19.92 -8.11 4.81
CA GLY A 36 19.71 -6.69 5.14
C GLY A 36 19.95 -5.71 3.99
N VAL A 37 20.71 -6.12 2.96
CA VAL A 37 21.09 -5.22 1.88
C VAL A 37 19.99 -5.21 0.82
N LEU A 38 19.31 -4.07 0.71
CA LEU A 38 18.33 -3.79 -0.33
C LEU A 38 18.72 -2.52 -1.07
N TRP A 39 18.63 -2.56 -2.40
CA TRP A 39 18.91 -1.44 -3.28
C TRP A 39 17.62 -0.77 -3.73
N ALA A 40 17.64 0.54 -3.95
CA ALA A 40 16.49 1.21 -4.57
C ALA A 40 16.32 0.71 -6.01
N HIS A 41 15.08 0.45 -6.43
CA HIS A 41 14.76 -0.12 -7.74
C HIS A 41 13.59 0.63 -8.38
N GLY A 42 13.66 1.97 -8.35
CA GLY A 42 12.64 2.85 -8.90
C GLY A 42 11.29 2.77 -8.18
N VAL A 43 10.24 3.13 -8.91
CA VAL A 43 8.85 3.15 -8.43
C VAL A 43 7.94 2.40 -9.42
N TYR A 44 6.82 1.88 -8.93
CA TYR A 44 5.68 1.53 -9.79
C TYR A 44 4.48 2.38 -9.39
N TYR A 45 3.57 2.60 -10.32
CA TYR A 45 2.39 3.42 -10.06
C TYR A 45 1.18 2.53 -9.76
N ARG A 46 0.38 2.94 -8.78
CA ARG A 46 -0.93 2.36 -8.51
C ARG A 46 -2.00 3.42 -8.72
N GLN A 47 -3.13 3.02 -9.29
CA GLN A 47 -4.30 3.90 -9.28
C GLN A 47 -4.79 4.08 -7.83
N GLY A 48 -5.20 5.29 -7.50
CA GLY A 48 -5.92 5.60 -6.27
C GLY A 48 -7.25 4.86 -6.15
N ASP A 49 -7.91 5.03 -5.01
CA ASP A 49 -9.20 4.43 -4.76
C ASP A 49 -10.29 5.04 -5.66
N ARG A 50 -11.30 4.23 -6.01
CA ARG A 50 -12.45 4.65 -6.84
C ARG A 50 -13.49 5.47 -6.08
N SER A 51 -13.22 5.84 -4.83
CA SER A 51 -14.17 6.59 -4.02
C SER A 51 -14.55 7.91 -4.71
N LEU A 52 -15.85 8.15 -4.84
CA LEU A 52 -16.40 9.37 -5.43
C LEU A 52 -15.97 10.64 -4.69
N ILE A 53 -15.64 10.49 -3.41
CA ILE A 53 -15.34 11.57 -2.45
C ILE A 53 -13.83 11.68 -2.19
N SER A 54 -13.02 10.75 -2.70
CA SER A 54 -11.57 10.74 -2.46
C SER A 54 -10.85 11.72 -3.37
N GLU A 55 -9.97 12.53 -2.78
CA GLU A 55 -8.98 13.35 -3.51
C GLU A 55 -8.05 12.50 -4.39
N ASN A 56 -7.99 11.18 -4.18
CA ASN A 56 -7.15 10.26 -4.94
C ASN A 56 -7.81 9.73 -6.22
N ARG A 57 -9.05 10.14 -6.51
CA ARG A 57 -9.81 9.64 -7.65
C ARG A 57 -9.03 9.96 -8.93
N CYS A 58 -8.47 8.92 -9.55
CA CYS A 58 -7.62 8.97 -10.75
C CYS A 58 -6.17 9.46 -10.58
N VAL A 59 -5.65 9.59 -9.36
CA VAL A 59 -4.21 9.90 -9.15
C VAL A 59 -3.38 8.62 -9.29
N LEU A 60 -2.30 8.68 -10.07
CA LEU A 60 -1.27 7.64 -10.09
C LEU A 60 -0.33 7.82 -8.91
N ILE A 61 -0.31 6.83 -8.02
CA ILE A 61 0.36 6.89 -6.73
C ILE A 61 1.68 6.11 -6.83
N PRO A 62 2.84 6.78 -6.70
CA PRO A 62 4.14 6.13 -6.82
C PRO A 62 4.47 5.30 -5.59
N VAL A 63 4.80 4.02 -5.77
CA VAL A 63 5.21 3.11 -4.69
C VAL A 63 6.67 2.69 -4.92
N PRO A 64 7.58 3.00 -3.98
CA PRO A 64 8.98 2.60 -4.07
C PRO A 64 9.19 1.09 -4.13
N ARG A 65 10.10 0.66 -4.99
CA ARG A 65 10.56 -0.73 -5.08
C ARG A 65 11.99 -0.83 -4.59
N PHE A 66 12.29 -1.97 -4.00
CA PHE A 66 13.59 -2.32 -3.51
C PHE A 66 13.99 -3.68 -4.07
N PHE A 67 15.24 -3.80 -4.50
CA PHE A 67 15.80 -5.03 -5.05
C PHE A 67 16.72 -5.69 -4.03
N CYS A 68 16.59 -7.01 -3.88
CA CYS A 68 17.52 -7.79 -3.07
C CYS A 68 18.55 -8.48 -3.98
N PRO A 69 19.85 -8.13 -3.88
CA PRO A 69 20.89 -8.75 -4.71
C PRO A 69 21.19 -10.20 -4.33
N HIS A 70 20.74 -10.67 -3.16
CA HIS A 70 21.01 -12.04 -2.71
C HIS A 70 20.05 -13.07 -3.33
N CYS A 71 18.75 -12.75 -3.40
CA CYS A 71 17.74 -13.66 -3.95
C CYS A 71 17.10 -13.15 -5.25
N ASN A 72 17.61 -12.05 -5.80
CA ASN A 72 17.13 -11.41 -7.03
C ASN A 72 15.63 -11.06 -7.02
N THR A 73 15.03 -10.88 -5.84
CA THR A 73 13.62 -10.52 -5.71
C THR A 73 13.43 -9.04 -5.47
N THR A 74 12.40 -8.47 -6.09
CA THR A 74 11.93 -7.12 -5.78
C THR A 74 10.88 -7.14 -4.67
N CYS A 75 10.94 -6.19 -3.76
CA CYS A 75 9.93 -5.97 -2.74
C CYS A 75 9.49 -4.50 -2.69
N SER A 76 8.28 -4.26 -2.22
CA SER A 76 7.74 -2.93 -1.96
C SER A 76 6.98 -2.96 -0.64
N ARG A 77 6.78 -1.78 -0.04
CA ARG A 77 5.91 -1.62 1.12
C ARG A 77 4.85 -0.59 0.80
N LEU A 78 3.60 -0.93 1.09
CA LEU A 78 2.46 -0.07 0.83
C LEU A 78 2.16 0.78 2.06
N PRO A 79 1.83 2.08 1.92
CA PRO A 79 1.30 2.86 3.02
C PRO A 79 -0.08 2.34 3.44
N ALA A 80 -0.49 2.54 4.70
CA ALA A 80 -1.78 2.10 5.21
C ALA A 80 -2.97 2.77 4.51
N CYS A 81 -2.76 3.98 3.97
CA CYS A 81 -3.74 4.68 3.15
C CYS A 81 -4.11 3.95 1.86
N LEU A 82 -3.27 3.01 1.37
CA LEU A 82 -3.53 2.22 0.19
C LEU A 82 -3.89 0.78 0.53
N SER A 83 -4.99 0.31 -0.04
CA SER A 83 -5.36 -1.09 0.13
C SER A 83 -4.41 -2.01 -0.68
N PRO A 84 -4.01 -3.18 -0.14
CA PRO A 84 -3.08 -4.09 -0.83
C PRO A 84 -3.58 -4.66 -2.15
N ARG A 85 -4.89 -4.92 -2.28
CA ARG A 85 -5.45 -5.66 -3.43
C ARG A 85 -6.70 -5.04 -4.05
N ARG A 86 -7.24 -3.93 -3.52
CA ARG A 86 -8.63 -3.53 -3.79
C ARG A 86 -8.77 -2.06 -4.14
N TRP A 87 -9.78 -1.80 -4.96
CA TRP A 87 -10.09 -0.47 -5.49
C TRP A 87 -10.97 0.35 -4.53
N TYR A 88 -11.50 -0.29 -3.48
CA TYR A 88 -12.37 0.31 -2.48
C TYR A 88 -11.60 0.70 -1.21
N PRO A 89 -11.92 1.84 -0.58
CA PRO A 89 -11.30 2.28 0.66
C PRO A 89 -11.57 1.32 1.82
N TRP A 90 -10.77 1.40 2.88
CA TRP A 90 -10.93 0.54 4.08
C TRP A 90 -12.31 0.66 4.71
N SER A 91 -12.89 1.86 4.74
CA SER A 91 -14.24 2.09 5.28
C SER A 91 -15.31 1.30 4.53
N ALA A 92 -15.27 1.30 3.20
CA ALA A 92 -16.20 0.53 2.37
C ALA A 92 -16.05 -0.98 2.61
N GLN A 93 -14.82 -1.47 2.81
CA GLN A 93 -14.57 -2.87 3.14
C GLN A 93 -15.10 -3.24 4.53
N GLY A 94 -14.91 -2.36 5.52
CA GLY A 94 -15.45 -2.54 6.87
C GLY A 94 -16.98 -2.56 6.86
N LEU A 95 -17.60 -1.65 6.12
CA LEU A 95 -19.06 -1.62 5.96
C LEU A 95 -19.58 -2.90 5.30
N ALA A 96 -18.97 -3.33 4.20
CA ALA A 96 -19.34 -4.58 3.54
C ALA A 96 -19.23 -5.78 4.50
N GLN A 97 -18.19 -5.84 5.32
CA GLN A 97 -18.03 -6.89 6.31
C GLN A 97 -19.12 -6.85 7.39
N LEU A 98 -19.45 -5.66 7.90
CA LEU A 98 -20.54 -5.50 8.87
C LEU A 98 -21.90 -5.91 8.27
N LEU A 99 -22.18 -5.55 7.02
CA LEU A 99 -23.41 -5.93 6.33
C LEU A 99 -23.53 -7.45 6.17
N VAL A 100 -22.45 -8.13 5.80
CA VAL A 100 -22.43 -9.59 5.74
C VAL A 100 -22.67 -10.21 7.12
N LEU A 101 -22.02 -9.70 8.17
CA LEU A 101 -22.23 -10.17 9.54
C LEU A 101 -23.65 -9.91 10.06
N ALA A 102 -24.31 -8.86 9.56
CA ALA A 102 -25.72 -8.56 9.81
C ALA A 102 -26.69 -9.42 8.97
N GLY A 103 -26.18 -10.36 8.15
CA GLY A 103 -26.99 -11.28 7.34
C GLY A 103 -27.33 -10.75 5.95
N THR A 104 -26.72 -9.65 5.51
CA THR A 104 -26.94 -9.11 4.15
C THR A 104 -26.18 -9.96 3.14
N PRO A 105 -26.84 -10.54 2.12
CA PRO A 105 -26.15 -11.35 1.12
C PRO A 105 -25.25 -10.47 0.24
N LEU A 106 -24.13 -11.04 -0.22
CA LEU A 106 -23.14 -10.34 -1.06
C LEU A 106 -23.73 -9.78 -2.37
N THR A 107 -24.86 -10.31 -2.85
CA THR A 107 -25.57 -9.82 -4.04
C THR A 107 -26.27 -8.48 -3.83
N ARG A 108 -26.40 -8.01 -2.58
CA ARG A 108 -27.04 -6.76 -2.18
C ARG A 108 -26.07 -5.72 -1.60
N ILE A 109 -24.76 -5.97 -1.71
CA ILE A 109 -23.67 -5.11 -1.25
C ILE A 109 -22.89 -4.63 -2.47
#